data_AF-A0A816WIJ7-F1
#
_entry.id   AF-A0A816WIJ7-F1
#
_cell.length_a   1.000
_cell.length_b   1.000
_cell.length_c   1.000
_cell.angle_alpha   90.00
_cell.angle_beta   90.00
_cell.angle_gamma   90.00
#
_symmetry.space_group_name_H-M   'P 1'
#
loop_
_entity.id
_entity.type
_entity.pdbx_description
1 polymer ?
#
loop_
_entity_poly.entity_id
_entity_poly.type
_entity_poly.pdbx_seq_one_letter_code
_entity_poly.pdbx_strand_id
1 'polypeptide(L)'
;MDETGPYLPTEKVDQLQSSDTRERKVPTLLVTRFEYANMFHTVTDWYSAYVSSRVTGSPNRPHVVFIDGHCTTQLEETWTGLFSGIRYAKNFTKPVCFLHTILSPLGYETALFNGLSGEIDCNGESAHSLWLDPDNTKTARLSEVVSLLKCLR
;
A
#
# COMPACT_ATOMS: atom_id res chain seq x y z
N MET A 1 22.90 -27.86 -16.32
CA MET A 1 23.19 -26.81 -15.34
C MET A 1 21.85 -26.41 -14.78
N ASP A 2 21.70 -26.73 -13.51
CA ASP A 2 20.53 -26.64 -12.65
C ASP A 2 20.59 -25.28 -11.94
N GLU A 3 19.49 -24.51 -11.93
CA GLU A 3 19.24 -23.47 -10.91
C GLU A 3 17.72 -23.37 -10.68
N THR A 4 17.25 -24.34 -9.92
CA THR A 4 16.01 -24.34 -9.16
C THR A 4 16.12 -23.32 -8.00
N GLY A 5 15.64 -22.09 -8.21
CA GLY A 5 15.31 -21.16 -7.11
C GLY A 5 14.07 -21.66 -6.35
N PRO A 6 13.97 -21.48 -5.02
CA PRO A 6 13.00 -22.21 -4.21
C PRO A 6 11.62 -21.56 -4.32
N TYR A 7 10.83 -21.98 -5.31
CA TYR A 7 9.38 -21.86 -5.20
C TYR A 7 8.94 -22.83 -4.08
N LEU A 8 8.52 -22.25 -2.95
CA LEU A 8 7.87 -23.02 -1.88
C LEU A 8 6.71 -23.82 -2.49
N PRO A 9 6.64 -25.15 -2.26
CA PRO A 9 5.55 -25.98 -2.76
C PRO A 9 4.20 -25.42 -2.29
N THR A 10 3.18 -25.47 -3.16
CA THR A 10 1.84 -24.95 -2.90
C THR A 10 1.24 -25.47 -1.59
N GLU A 11 1.55 -26.72 -1.21
CA GLU A 11 1.17 -27.31 0.08
C GLU A 11 1.76 -26.59 1.31
N LYS A 12 2.94 -25.95 1.21
CA LYS A 12 3.52 -25.14 2.30
C LYS A 12 2.90 -23.75 2.39
N VAL A 13 2.31 -23.25 1.30
CA VAL A 13 1.53 -22.00 1.31
C VAL A 13 0.19 -22.25 2.02
N ASP A 14 -0.43 -23.38 1.76
CA ASP A 14 -1.69 -23.78 2.41
C ASP A 14 -1.49 -24.08 3.91
N GLN A 15 -0.35 -24.61 4.33
CA GLN A 15 -0.01 -24.78 5.76
C GLN A 15 0.30 -23.47 6.49
N LEU A 16 0.51 -22.34 5.78
CA LEU A 16 0.62 -21.02 6.38
C LEU A 16 -0.76 -20.36 6.64
N GLN A 17 -1.84 -20.97 6.14
CA GLN A 17 -3.21 -20.66 6.55
C GLN A 17 -3.50 -21.30 7.92
N SER A 18 -2.72 -20.91 8.92
CA SER A 18 -3.04 -21.14 10.33
C SER A 18 -4.45 -20.60 10.63
N SER A 19 -5.24 -21.34 11.40
CA SER A 19 -6.55 -20.96 11.93
C SER A 19 -6.55 -19.67 12.76
N ASP A 20 -5.39 -19.05 12.97
CA ASP A 20 -5.21 -17.82 13.75
C ASP A 20 -5.06 -16.54 12.91
N THR A 21 -5.04 -16.66 11.59
CA THR A 21 -4.84 -15.52 10.67
C THR A 21 -6.17 -14.93 10.24
N ARG A 22 -6.39 -13.63 10.50
CA ARG A 22 -7.65 -12.96 10.12
C ARG A 22 -7.62 -12.56 8.65
N GLU A 23 -8.47 -13.17 7.83
CA GLU A 23 -8.67 -12.77 6.43
C GLU A 23 -9.62 -11.56 6.32
N ARG A 24 -9.26 -10.56 5.50
CA ARG A 24 -10.14 -9.44 5.15
C ARG A 24 -10.57 -9.51 3.69
N LYS A 25 -11.87 -9.69 3.47
CA LYS A 25 -12.51 -9.76 2.15
C LYS A 25 -12.90 -8.40 1.57
N VAL A 26 -12.86 -7.35 2.37
CA VAL A 26 -13.22 -5.98 1.96
C VAL A 26 -12.06 -5.32 1.22
N PRO A 27 -12.31 -4.58 0.11
CA PRO A 27 -11.27 -3.81 -0.57
C PRO A 27 -10.55 -2.87 0.41
N THR A 28 -9.24 -2.99 0.45
CA THR A 28 -8.41 -2.24 1.40
C THR A 28 -7.29 -1.51 0.67
N LEU A 29 -7.22 -0.20 0.85
CA LEU A 29 -6.10 0.63 0.45
C LEU A 29 -4.96 0.47 1.45
N LEU A 30 -3.77 0.13 0.98
CA LEU A 30 -2.55 0.29 1.75
C LEU A 30 -1.93 1.63 1.40
N VAL A 31 -1.70 2.44 2.43
CA VAL A 31 -1.20 3.81 2.30
C VAL A 31 0.07 3.93 3.13
N THR A 32 1.15 4.31 2.47
CA THR A 32 2.30 4.95 3.12
C THR A 32 2.06 6.45 3.01
N ARG A 33 2.17 7.20 4.11
CA ARG A 33 2.07 8.67 4.10
C ARG A 33 3.45 9.29 3.94
N PHE A 34 3.56 10.34 3.13
CA PHE A 34 4.85 11.00 2.87
C PHE A 34 5.31 11.80 4.09
N GLU A 35 4.47 12.72 4.56
CA GLU A 35 4.68 13.46 5.82
C GLU A 35 3.33 13.67 6.54
N TYR A 36 3.03 12.76 7.46
CA TYR A 36 1.72 12.62 8.13
C TYR A 36 1.27 13.81 9.01
N ALA A 37 2.17 14.74 9.32
CA ALA A 37 1.93 15.90 10.18
C ALA A 37 1.79 17.22 9.40
N ASN A 38 2.07 17.21 8.10
CA ASN A 38 2.04 18.39 7.26
C ASN A 38 0.82 18.36 6.34
N MET A 39 0.03 19.43 6.38
CA MET A 39 -1.22 19.53 5.64
C MET A 39 -1.01 19.37 4.12
N PHE A 40 0.03 19.97 3.56
CA PHE A 40 0.28 19.91 2.12
C PHE A 40 0.50 18.46 1.66
N HIS A 41 1.40 17.74 2.35
CA HIS A 41 1.68 16.33 2.05
C HIS A 41 0.47 15.43 2.33
N THR A 42 -0.29 15.74 3.38
CA THR A 42 -1.47 14.95 3.70
C THR A 42 -2.58 15.14 2.67
N VAL A 43 -2.74 16.33 2.09
CA VAL A 43 -3.67 16.57 0.98
C VAL A 43 -3.29 15.74 -0.24
N THR A 44 -2.00 15.65 -0.56
CA THR A 44 -1.54 14.79 -1.66
C THR A 44 -1.82 13.31 -1.37
N ASP A 45 -1.62 12.86 -0.13
CA ASP A 45 -1.92 11.47 0.27
C ASP A 45 -3.43 11.15 0.17
N TRP A 46 -4.31 12.08 0.58
CA TRP A 46 -5.77 11.94 0.42
C TRP A 46 -6.16 11.79 -1.04
N TYR A 47 -5.60 12.65 -1.90
CA TYR A 47 -5.87 12.62 -3.33
C TYR A 47 -5.44 11.29 -3.96
N SER A 48 -4.20 10.86 -3.71
CA SER A 48 -3.65 9.61 -4.21
C SER A 48 -4.50 8.40 -3.80
N ALA A 49 -4.87 8.33 -2.52
CA ALA A 49 -5.71 7.25 -2.00
C ALA A 49 -7.12 7.27 -2.62
N TYR A 50 -7.72 8.46 -2.76
CA TYR A 50 -9.04 8.61 -3.36
C TYR A 50 -9.03 8.19 -4.83
N VAL A 51 -8.11 8.71 -5.65
CA VAL A 51 -8.01 8.37 -7.07
C VAL A 51 -7.73 6.89 -7.27
N SER A 52 -6.85 6.29 -6.46
CA SER A 52 -6.58 4.86 -6.50
C SER A 52 -7.84 4.03 -6.28
N SER A 53 -8.70 4.44 -5.33
CA SER A 53 -9.98 3.76 -5.10
C SER A 53 -10.95 3.85 -6.29
N ARG A 54 -10.90 4.96 -7.04
CA ARG A 54 -11.79 5.19 -8.19
C ARG A 54 -11.32 4.45 -9.43
N VAL A 55 -10.04 4.52 -9.74
CA VAL A 55 -9.45 3.88 -10.93
C VAL A 55 -9.54 2.35 -10.83
N THR A 56 -9.43 1.79 -9.62
CA THR A 56 -9.60 0.34 -9.39
C THR A 56 -11.05 -0.11 -9.33
N GLY A 57 -12.02 0.80 -9.58
CA GLY A 57 -13.43 0.44 -9.68
C GLY A 57 -14.07 0.01 -8.37
N SER A 58 -13.56 0.43 -7.22
CA SER A 58 -14.17 0.09 -5.92
C SER A 58 -15.56 0.71 -5.83
N PRO A 59 -16.64 -0.09 -5.74
CA PRO A 59 -18.02 0.43 -5.73
C PRO A 59 -18.35 1.20 -4.44
N ASN A 60 -17.66 0.85 -3.35
CA ASN A 60 -17.82 1.46 -2.04
C ASN A 60 -16.54 2.19 -1.62
N ARG A 61 -16.65 3.08 -0.62
CA ARG A 61 -15.50 3.69 0.04
C ARG A 61 -14.66 2.56 0.67
N PRO A 62 -13.41 2.34 0.23
CA PRO A 62 -12.59 1.26 0.79
C PRO A 62 -12.18 1.56 2.23
N HIS A 63 -11.69 0.54 2.92
CA HIS A 63 -10.95 0.74 4.17
C HIS A 63 -9.51 1.14 3.86
N VAL A 64 -8.88 1.87 4.76
CA VAL A 64 -7.46 2.26 4.66
C VAL A 64 -6.68 1.58 5.78
N VAL A 65 -5.49 1.08 5.44
CA VAL A 65 -4.48 0.64 6.39
C VAL A 65 -3.21 1.43 6.15
N PHE A 66 -2.80 2.21 7.14
CA PHE A 66 -1.49 2.89 7.12
C PHE A 66 -0.39 1.88 7.42
N ILE A 67 0.60 1.78 6.53
CA ILE A 67 1.74 0.85 6.63
C ILE A 67 3.06 1.55 6.99
N ASP A 68 3.02 2.87 7.22
CA ASP A 68 4.19 3.71 7.48
C ASP A 68 4.67 3.74 8.96
N GLY A 69 3.90 3.18 9.90
CA GLY A 69 4.27 3.12 11.32
C GLY A 69 4.05 4.40 12.13
N HIS A 70 3.65 5.52 11.52
CA HIS A 70 3.49 6.80 12.23
C HIS A 70 2.29 6.82 13.19
N CYS A 71 2.24 7.82 14.07
CA CYS A 71 1.13 8.01 15.02
C CYS A 71 -0.08 8.72 14.38
N THR A 72 -1.15 8.81 15.17
CA THR A 72 -2.38 9.54 14.85
C THR A 72 -2.13 11.05 14.89
N THR A 73 -2.75 11.80 13.99
CA THR A 73 -2.67 13.27 13.96
C THR A 73 -4.05 13.90 13.86
N GLN A 74 -4.13 15.22 13.99
CA GLN A 74 -5.39 15.95 13.83
C GLN A 74 -5.95 15.83 12.39
N LEU A 75 -5.13 15.46 11.42
CA LEU A 75 -5.52 15.29 10.03
C LEU A 75 -6.25 13.96 9.75
N GLU A 76 -6.37 13.08 10.75
CA GLU A 76 -7.12 11.81 10.68
C GLU A 76 -8.62 12.00 10.39
N GLU A 77 -9.20 13.12 10.80
CA GLU A 77 -10.64 13.37 10.63
C GLU A 77 -11.05 13.39 9.15
N THR A 78 -10.22 13.97 8.28
CA THR A 78 -10.48 13.94 6.84
C THR A 78 -10.38 12.52 6.28
N TRP A 79 -9.46 11.69 6.79
CA TRP A 79 -9.37 10.28 6.38
C TRP A 79 -10.65 9.51 6.72
N THR A 80 -11.22 9.71 7.91
CA THR A 80 -12.49 9.07 8.30
C THR A 80 -13.68 9.66 7.53
N GLY A 81 -13.61 10.92 7.10
CA GLY A 81 -14.59 11.54 6.21
C GLY A 81 -14.58 10.97 4.79
N LEU A 82 -13.41 10.58 4.27
CA LEU A 82 -13.23 10.08 2.90
C LEU A 82 -13.43 8.55 2.78
N PHE A 83 -13.07 7.78 3.81
CA PHE A 83 -12.98 6.32 3.75
C PHE A 83 -13.84 5.62 4.80
N SER A 84 -14.21 4.35 4.58
CA SER A 84 -15.11 3.61 5.49
C SER A 84 -14.47 3.23 6.82
N GLY A 85 -13.15 3.39 6.94
CA GLY A 85 -12.46 3.22 8.20
C GLY A 85 -10.96 3.14 8.01
N ILE A 86 -10.24 3.66 9.00
CA ILE A 86 -8.79 3.70 9.03
C ILE A 86 -8.26 2.70 10.07
N ARG A 87 -7.13 2.08 9.76
CA ARG A 87 -6.35 1.26 10.69
C ARG A 87 -4.87 1.50 10.48
N TYR A 88 -4.09 1.08 11.47
CA TYR A 88 -2.64 1.13 11.42
C TYR A 88 -2.13 -0.30 11.41
N ALA A 89 -1.18 -0.59 10.52
CA ALA A 89 -0.55 -1.90 10.46
C ALA A 89 0.05 -2.31 11.82
N LYS A 90 0.69 -1.35 12.52
CA LYS A 90 1.26 -1.56 13.87
C LYS A 90 0.24 -1.95 14.96
N ASN A 91 -1.06 -1.77 14.70
CA ASN A 91 -2.11 -2.12 15.64
C ASN A 91 -2.63 -3.55 15.41
N PHE A 92 -2.13 -4.27 14.39
CA PHE A 92 -2.43 -5.68 14.23
C PHE A 92 -1.57 -6.49 15.21
N THR A 93 -2.22 -7.27 16.07
CA THR A 93 -1.56 -8.14 17.06
C THR A 93 -1.36 -9.56 16.55
N LYS A 94 -1.96 -9.88 15.40
CA LYS A 94 -1.87 -11.17 14.71
C LYS A 94 -1.72 -10.90 13.22
N PRO A 95 -1.14 -11.84 12.47
CA PRO A 95 -1.05 -11.75 11.03
C PRO A 95 -2.43 -11.51 10.40
N VAL A 96 -2.48 -10.64 9.40
CA VAL A 96 -3.68 -10.33 8.63
C VAL A 96 -3.37 -10.50 7.15
N CYS A 97 -4.25 -11.20 6.43
CA CYS A 97 -4.16 -11.32 4.99
C CYS A 97 -5.37 -10.61 4.35
N PHE A 98 -5.11 -9.90 3.26
CA PHE A 98 -6.09 -9.08 2.55
C PHE A 98 -6.38 -9.74 1.22
N LEU A 99 -7.65 -10.06 0.97
CA LEU A 99 -8.07 -10.72 -0.26
C LEU A 99 -8.00 -9.77 -1.46
N HIS A 100 -8.36 -8.50 -1.24
CA HIS A 100 -8.32 -7.47 -2.26
C HIS A 100 -7.64 -6.21 -1.73
N THR A 101 -6.44 -5.97 -2.25
CA THR A 101 -5.55 -4.89 -1.83
C THR A 101 -5.35 -3.91 -2.97
N ILE A 102 -5.50 -2.63 -2.69
CA ILE A 102 -5.18 -1.53 -3.60
C ILE A 102 -3.96 -0.81 -3.02
N LEU A 103 -2.91 -0.67 -3.82
CA LEU A 103 -1.73 0.09 -3.44
C LEU A 103 -1.93 1.53 -3.89
N SER A 104 -1.91 2.46 -2.93
CA SER A 104 -1.90 3.88 -3.25
C SER A 104 -0.48 4.31 -3.60
N PRO A 105 -0.26 5.03 -4.72
CA PRO A 105 1.04 5.63 -4.98
C PRO A 105 1.35 6.65 -3.88
N LEU A 106 2.63 6.72 -3.53
CA LEU A 106 3.20 7.69 -2.60
C LEU A 106 3.78 8.87 -3.40
N GLY A 107 3.70 10.08 -2.84
CA GLY A 107 4.44 11.22 -3.35
C GLY A 107 3.69 12.03 -4.41
N TYR A 108 4.47 12.80 -5.18
CA TYR A 108 3.95 13.87 -6.04
C TYR A 108 3.73 13.46 -7.50
N GLU A 109 4.02 12.21 -7.85
CA GLU A 109 3.81 11.68 -9.21
C GLU A 109 2.33 11.40 -9.48
N THR A 110 1.51 12.44 -9.35
CA THR A 110 0.06 12.38 -9.55
C THR A 110 -0.44 13.63 -10.26
N ALA A 111 -1.61 13.50 -10.89
CA ALA A 111 -2.25 14.61 -11.60
C ALA A 111 -2.53 15.84 -10.73
N LEU A 112 -2.60 15.71 -9.39
CA LEU A 112 -2.77 16.86 -8.50
C LEU A 112 -1.54 17.78 -8.50
N PHE A 113 -0.34 17.21 -8.65
CA PHE A 113 0.91 17.96 -8.59
C PHE A 113 1.51 18.19 -9.97
N ASN A 114 1.56 17.17 -10.82
CA ASN A 114 2.10 17.26 -12.19
C ASN A 114 1.10 17.82 -13.20
N GLY A 115 -0.18 17.98 -12.82
CA GLY A 115 -1.25 18.40 -13.72
C GLY A 115 -1.73 17.28 -14.66
N LEU A 116 -2.80 17.55 -15.41
CA LEU A 116 -3.42 16.57 -16.32
C LEU A 116 -2.64 16.33 -17.62
N SER A 117 -1.70 17.22 -17.95
CA SER A 117 -0.85 17.14 -19.13
C SER A 117 0.57 16.67 -18.82
N GLY A 118 0.89 16.43 -17.55
CA GLY A 118 2.19 15.93 -17.14
C GLY A 118 2.35 14.45 -17.50
N GLU A 119 3.55 14.07 -17.90
CA GLU A 119 3.92 12.65 -18.01
C GLU A 119 4.21 12.12 -16.60
N ILE A 120 3.71 10.92 -16.31
CA ILE A 120 4.01 10.20 -15.06
C ILE A 120 4.92 9.05 -15.44
N ASP A 121 6.13 9.01 -14.86
CA ASP A 121 7.04 7.90 -15.10
C ASP A 121 6.55 6.65 -14.36
N CYS A 122 6.10 5.65 -15.13
CA CYS A 122 5.64 4.37 -14.60
C CYS A 122 6.76 3.33 -14.48
N ASN A 123 8.02 3.71 -14.69
CA ASN A 123 9.16 2.81 -14.56
C ASN A 123 9.58 2.69 -13.09
N GLY A 124 9.37 1.50 -12.52
CA GLY A 124 9.88 1.16 -11.20
C GLY A 124 11.28 0.55 -11.22
N GLU A 125 11.91 0.51 -10.05
CA GLU A 125 13.22 -0.11 -9.80
C GLU A 125 13.09 -1.35 -8.91
N SER A 126 14.09 -2.24 -8.87
CA SER A 126 14.06 -3.35 -7.91
C SER A 126 14.14 -2.82 -6.47
N ALA A 127 13.42 -3.45 -5.53
CA ALA A 127 13.47 -3.12 -4.11
C ALA A 127 14.89 -3.28 -3.54
N HIS A 128 15.66 -4.24 -4.05
CA HIS A 128 17.05 -4.42 -3.65
C HIS A 128 17.93 -3.25 -4.10
N SER A 129 17.78 -2.78 -5.33
CA SER A 129 18.52 -1.63 -5.85
C SER A 129 18.16 -0.36 -5.09
N LEU A 130 16.87 -0.10 -4.83
CA LEU A 130 16.43 1.07 -4.04
C LEU A 130 16.87 1.01 -2.57
N TRP A 131 17.08 -0.19 -2.02
CA TRP A 131 17.61 -0.34 -0.68
C TRP A 131 19.10 0.01 -0.60
N LEU A 132 19.87 -0.30 -1.64
CA LEU A 132 21.29 0.02 -1.74
C LEU A 132 21.54 1.48 -2.13
N ASP A 133 20.74 2.01 -3.05
CA ASP A 133 20.83 3.38 -3.56
C ASP A 133 19.43 4.02 -3.59
N PRO A 134 19.03 4.69 -2.49
CA PRO A 134 17.70 5.27 -2.37
C PRO A 134 17.48 6.41 -3.37
N ASP A 135 16.52 6.21 -4.27
CA ASP A 135 16.06 7.22 -5.23
C ASP A 135 14.59 7.54 -4.96
N ASN A 136 14.30 8.79 -4.56
CA ASN A 136 12.94 9.23 -4.22
C ASN A 136 12.08 9.52 -5.44
N THR A 137 12.63 9.46 -6.66
CA THR A 137 11.90 9.58 -7.92
C THR A 137 11.43 8.22 -8.46
N LYS A 138 11.92 7.12 -7.89
CA LYS A 138 11.57 5.76 -8.31
C LYS A 138 10.83 5.01 -7.21
N THR A 139 9.93 4.11 -7.62
CA THR A 139 9.24 3.20 -6.72
C THR A 139 9.66 1.76 -6.96
N ALA A 140 9.60 0.91 -5.92
CA ALA A 140 9.85 -0.51 -6.08
C ALA A 140 8.79 -1.12 -7.02
N ARG A 141 9.22 -2.04 -7.90
CA ARG A 141 8.29 -2.72 -8.81
C ARG A 141 7.17 -3.42 -8.04
N LEU A 142 5.94 -3.25 -8.52
CA LEU A 142 4.72 -3.85 -7.93
C LEU A 142 4.84 -5.37 -7.70
N SER A 143 5.52 -6.10 -8.59
CA SER A 143 5.76 -7.54 -8.45
C SER A 143 6.54 -7.92 -7.17
N GLU A 144 7.41 -7.03 -6.69
CA GLU A 144 8.21 -7.22 -5.48
C GLU A 144 7.45 -6.77 -4.22
N VAL A 145 6.53 -5.82 -4.35
CA VAL A 145 5.64 -5.39 -3.25
C VAL A 145 4.57 -6.46 -2.97
N VAL A 146 4.00 -7.09 -4.00
CA VAL A 146 2.97 -8.14 -3.86
C VAL A 146 3.55 -9.41 -3.22
N SER A 147 4.83 -9.72 -3.41
CA SER A 147 5.47 -10.88 -2.76
C SER A 147 5.64 -10.68 -1.24
N LEU A 148 5.88 -9.45 -0.79
CA LEU A 148 5.99 -9.07 0.62
C LEU A 148 4.63 -9.03 1.34
N LEU A 149 3.55 -8.70 0.62
CA LEU A 149 2.22 -8.47 1.19
C LEU A 149 1.37 -9.72 1.38
N LYS A 150 1.88 -10.93 1.06
CA LYS A 150 1.10 -12.17 1.12
C LYS A 150 0.45 -12.40 2.48
N CYS A 151 1.04 -11.92 3.58
CA CYS A 151 0.34 -11.55 4.82
C CYS A 151 1.18 -10.47 5.54
N LEU A 152 0.54 -9.41 6.04
CA LEU A 152 1.23 -8.50 6.98
C LEU A 152 1.42 -9.28 8.28
N ARG A 153 2.67 -9.57 8.64
CA ARG A 153 3.05 -10.30 9.87
C ARG A 153 2.84 -9.44 11.11
#